data_AF-L9ZW46-F1
#
_entry.id   AF-L9ZW46-F1
#
_cell.length_a   1.000
_cell.length_b   1.000
_cell.length_c   1.000
_cell.angle_alpha   90.00
_cell.angle_beta   90.00
_cell.angle_gamma   90.00
#
_symmetry.space_group_name_H-M   'P 1'
#
loop_
_entity.id
_entity.type
_entity.pdbx_description
1 polymer ?
#
loop_
_entity_poly.entity_id
_entity_poly.type
_entity_poly.pdbx_seq_one_letter_code
_entity_poly.pdbx_strand_id
1 'polypeptide(L)'
;MVIWMHLTTRFTEEMMSLAKIYCNNLDETAAPEGGGFAEHAMISLLGLRIFLDETYEMIIGLLRVMPPILETIGHQPDDLPHPSTLSD
;
A
#
# COMPACT_ATOMS: atom_id res chain seq x y z
N MET A 1 18.03 -9.96 0.47
CA MET A 1 16.92 -9.46 -0.38
C MET A 1 15.65 -10.32 -0.26
N VAL A 2 15.69 -11.63 -0.50
CA VAL A 2 14.48 -12.50 -0.49
C VAL A 2 13.75 -12.56 0.86
N ILE A 3 14.49 -12.67 1.98
CA ILE A 3 13.89 -12.70 3.34
C ILE A 3 13.18 -11.37 3.65
N TRP A 4 13.78 -10.27 3.22
CA TRP A 4 13.22 -8.93 3.40
C TRP A 4 11.91 -8.80 2.63
N MET A 5 11.90 -9.20 1.34
CA MET A 5 10.69 -9.20 0.51
C MET A 5 9.54 -10.01 1.11
N HIS A 6 9.79 -11.21 1.62
CA HIS A 6 8.74 -12.02 2.28
C HIS A 6 8.22 -11.38 3.58
N LEU A 7 9.09 -10.75 4.37
CA LEU A 7 8.67 -10.08 5.60
C LEU A 7 7.75 -8.90 5.30
N THR A 8 8.14 -8.06 4.33
CA THR A 8 7.37 -6.87 3.93
C THR A 8 6.03 -7.26 3.33
N THR A 9 5.98 -8.27 2.43
CA THR A 9 4.71 -8.75 1.85
C THR A 9 3.75 -9.27 2.91
N ARG A 10 4.22 -10.15 3.81
CA ARG A 10 3.37 -10.67 4.88
C ARG A 10 2.86 -9.57 5.81
N PHE A 11 3.72 -8.59 6.13
CA PHE A 11 3.30 -7.43 6.91
C PHE A 11 2.20 -6.63 6.20
N THR A 12 2.35 -6.39 4.89
CA THR A 12 1.32 -5.70 4.08
C THR A 12 -0.01 -6.47 4.06
N GLU A 13 0.02 -7.79 3.93
CA GLU A 13 -1.19 -8.62 3.93
C GLU A 13 -1.96 -8.51 5.26
N GLU A 14 -1.24 -8.59 6.38
CA GLU A 14 -1.83 -8.43 7.72
C GLU A 14 -2.41 -7.03 7.91
N MET A 15 -1.67 -5.99 7.50
CA MET A 15 -2.14 -4.61 7.56
C MET A 15 -3.39 -4.38 6.70
N MET A 16 -3.44 -4.93 5.49
CA MET A 16 -4.61 -4.85 4.61
C MET A 16 -5.81 -5.55 5.21
N SER A 17 -5.63 -6.73 5.81
CA SER A 17 -6.70 -7.46 6.49
C SER A 17 -7.26 -6.63 7.66
N LEU A 18 -6.39 -6.11 8.52
CA LEU A 18 -6.79 -5.27 9.65
C LEU A 18 -7.47 -3.98 9.20
N ALA A 19 -6.94 -3.31 8.18
CA ALA A 19 -7.49 -2.07 7.66
C ALA A 19 -8.88 -2.28 7.04
N LYS A 20 -9.10 -3.37 6.30
CA LYS A 20 -10.42 -3.72 5.76
C LYS A 20 -11.45 -3.99 6.85
N ILE A 21 -11.06 -4.71 7.91
CA ILE A 21 -11.91 -4.95 9.08
C ILE A 21 -12.26 -3.62 9.76
N TYR A 22 -11.25 -2.76 9.99
CA TYR A 22 -11.45 -1.47 10.63
C TYR A 22 -12.38 -0.55 9.84
N CYS A 23 -12.20 -0.47 8.52
CA CYS A 23 -13.04 0.35 7.63
C CYS A 23 -14.43 -0.27 7.37
N ASN A 24 -14.72 -1.48 7.87
CA ASN A 24 -15.92 -2.25 7.50
C ASN A 24 -16.09 -2.45 5.97
N ASN A 25 -14.98 -2.42 5.24
CA ASN A 25 -14.91 -2.37 3.78
C ASN A 25 -14.28 -3.65 3.21
N LEU A 26 -14.87 -4.81 3.54
CA LEU A 26 -14.39 -6.10 3.07
C LEU A 26 -14.57 -6.29 1.55
N ASP A 27 -15.57 -5.63 0.95
CA ASP A 27 -15.97 -5.75 -0.46
C ASP A 27 -15.62 -4.51 -1.31
N GLU A 28 -15.03 -3.46 -0.72
CA GLU A 28 -14.74 -2.22 -1.44
C GLU A 28 -13.45 -2.35 -2.27
N THR A 29 -13.53 -2.00 -3.54
CA THR A 29 -12.38 -1.94 -4.45
C THR A 29 -11.32 -0.96 -3.91
N ALA A 30 -10.05 -1.33 -3.98
CA ALA A 30 -8.94 -0.52 -3.46
C ALA A 30 -8.75 0.83 -4.18
N ALA A 31 -9.41 1.03 -5.32
CA ALA A 31 -9.48 2.29 -6.04
C ALA A 31 -10.95 2.75 -6.12
N PRO A 32 -11.38 3.80 -5.40
CA PRO A 32 -12.66 4.44 -5.63
C PRO A 32 -12.73 5.01 -7.06
N GLU A 33 -13.95 5.09 -7.61
CA GLU A 33 -14.22 5.73 -8.90
C GLU A 33 -13.71 7.19 -8.87
N GLY A 34 -12.51 7.43 -9.40
CA GLY A 34 -11.79 8.70 -9.21
C GLY A 34 -10.27 8.59 -9.07
N GLY A 35 -9.70 7.37 -9.00
CA GLY A 35 -8.24 7.16 -9.09
C GLY A 35 -7.46 7.44 -7.81
N GLY A 36 -8.13 7.43 -6.65
CA GLY A 36 -7.49 7.53 -5.34
C GLY A 36 -7.18 6.16 -4.73
N PHE A 37 -6.56 6.15 -3.54
CA PHE A 37 -6.51 4.96 -2.70
C PHE A 37 -7.77 4.87 -1.83
N ALA A 38 -8.33 3.68 -1.70
CA ALA A 38 -9.34 3.41 -0.69
C ALA A 38 -8.76 3.65 0.71
N GLU A 39 -9.61 3.98 1.68
CA GLU A 39 -9.18 4.31 3.05
C GLU A 39 -8.35 3.20 3.69
N HIS A 40 -8.74 1.94 3.47
CA HIS A 40 -7.99 0.77 3.96
C HIS A 40 -6.60 0.63 3.31
N ALA A 41 -6.45 1.03 2.05
CA ALA A 41 -5.15 1.05 1.36
C ALA A 41 -4.24 2.16 1.91
N MET A 42 -4.79 3.34 2.20
CA MET A 42 -4.06 4.44 2.84
C MET A 42 -3.55 4.06 4.25
N ILE A 43 -4.38 3.41 5.06
CA ILE A 43 -4.00 2.92 6.39
C ILE A 43 -2.87 1.89 6.27
N SER A 44 -2.95 1.00 5.30
CA SER A 44 -1.92 -0.02 5.05
C SER A 44 -0.60 0.59 4.59
N LEU A 45 -0.64 1.60 3.70
CA LEU A 45 0.53 2.37 3.28
C LEU A 45 1.18 3.13 4.42
N LEU A 46 0.38 3.75 5.30
CA LEU A 46 0.88 4.43 6.50
C LEU A 46 1.56 3.43 7.45
N GLY A 47 0.98 2.25 7.66
CA GLY A 47 1.58 1.20 8.47
C GLY A 47 2.92 0.70 7.90
N LEU A 48 3.00 0.51 6.58
CA LEU A 48 4.23 0.17 5.87
C LEU A 48 5.31 1.23 6.04
N ARG A 49 4.95 2.50 5.90
CA ARG A 49 5.85 3.63 6.10
C ARG A 49 6.46 3.61 7.49
N ILE A 50 5.63 3.43 8.53
CA ILE A 50 6.10 3.38 9.93
C ILE A 50 6.96 2.15 10.18
N PHE A 51 6.59 0.98 9.63
CA PHE A 51 7.33 -0.26 9.81
C PHE A 51 8.73 -0.21 9.19
N LEU A 52 8.85 0.45 8.04
CA LEU A 52 10.12 0.60 7.32
C LEU A 52 10.92 1.81 7.79
N ASP A 53 10.31 2.76 8.51
CA ASP A 53 10.89 4.04 8.92
C ASP A 53 11.41 4.86 7.73
N GLU A 54 10.65 4.84 6.63
CA GLU A 54 11.01 5.45 5.35
C GLU A 54 10.08 6.61 4.96
N THR A 55 10.49 7.39 3.96
CA THR A 55 9.65 8.46 3.39
C THR A 55 8.56 7.87 2.48
N TYR A 56 7.48 8.62 2.25
CA TYR A 56 6.44 8.20 1.30
C TYR A 56 6.99 8.00 -0.12
N GLU A 57 7.97 8.81 -0.55
CA GLU A 57 8.64 8.63 -1.84
C GLU A 57 9.37 7.29 -1.93
N MET A 58 10.11 6.91 -0.88
CA MET A 58 10.77 5.60 -0.81
C MET A 58 9.75 4.46 -0.79
N ILE A 59 8.64 4.60 -0.07
CA ILE A 59 7.57 3.59 -0.05
C ILE A 59 6.94 3.42 -1.44
N ILE A 60 6.63 4.50 -2.15
CA ILE A 60 6.11 4.41 -3.53
C ILE A 60 7.16 3.82 -4.48
N GLY A 61 8.42 4.22 -4.35
CA GLY A 61 9.53 3.64 -5.09
C GLY A 61 9.63 2.12 -4.85
N LEU A 62 9.47 1.69 -3.61
CA LEU A 62 9.46 0.29 -3.19
C LEU A 62 8.30 -0.48 -3.83
N LEU A 63 7.09 0.09 -3.82
CA LEU A 63 5.90 -0.52 -4.44
C LEU A 63 6.07 -0.71 -5.95
N ARG A 64 6.72 0.23 -6.64
CA ARG A 64 7.03 0.12 -8.07
C ARG A 64 8.00 -1.02 -8.38
N VAL A 65 8.91 -1.36 -7.47
CA VAL A 65 9.88 -2.45 -7.65
C VAL A 65 9.45 -3.77 -7.00
N MET A 66 8.33 -3.78 -6.26
CA MET A 66 7.79 -4.96 -5.58
C MET A 66 6.33 -5.23 -5.97
N PRO A 67 6.10 -5.80 -7.17
CA PRO A 67 4.75 -6.11 -7.67
C PRO A 67 3.84 -6.88 -6.70
N PRO A 68 4.33 -7.87 -5.91
CA PRO A 68 3.47 -8.61 -5.00
C PRO A 68 2.82 -7.74 -3.92
N ILE A 69 3.53 -6.73 -3.39
CA ILE A 69 3.00 -5.83 -2.37
C ILE A 69 1.92 -4.92 -2.98
N LEU A 70 2.15 -4.49 -4.22
CA LEU A 70 1.22 -3.63 -4.94
C LEU A 70 -0.08 -4.37 -5.30
N GLU A 71 0.03 -5.63 -5.72
CA GLU A 71 -1.10 -6.54 -5.90
C GLU A 71 -1.88 -6.76 -4.60
N THR A 72 -1.19 -6.93 -3.46
CA THR A 72 -1.84 -7.04 -2.14
C THR A 72 -2.67 -5.81 -1.78
N ILE A 73 -2.21 -4.62 -2.17
CA ILE A 73 -2.91 -3.34 -1.94
C ILE A 73 -4.06 -3.16 -2.95
N GLY A 74 -4.16 -4.02 -3.97
CA GLY A 74 -5.24 -4.00 -4.97
C GLY A 74 -5.04 -2.97 -6.07
N HIS A 75 -3.79 -2.57 -6.34
CA HIS A 75 -3.42 -1.57 -7.34
C HIS A 75 -2.52 -2.17 -8.41
N GLN A 76 -2.52 -1.59 -9.62
CA GLN A 76 -1.49 -1.83 -10.62
C GLN A 76 -0.37 -0.78 -10.53
N PRO A 77 0.84 -1.04 -11.06
CA PRO A 77 1.95 -0.05 -11.09
C PRO A 77 1.55 1.32 -11.63
N ASP A 78 0.61 1.34 -12.56
CA ASP A 78 0.10 2.54 -13.24
C ASP A 78 -0.92 3.32 -12.40
N ASP A 79 -1.49 2.71 -11.35
CA ASP A 79 -2.46 3.33 -10.44
C ASP A 79 -1.78 4.06 -9.26
N LEU A 80 -0.45 3.92 -9.12
CA LEU A 80 0.30 4.60 -8.07
C LEU A 80 0.43 6.10 -8.38
N PRO A 81 0.14 6.99 -7.41
CA PRO A 81 0.32 8.42 -7.61
C PRO A 81 1.77 8.74 -7.97
N HIS A 82 1.94 9.71 -8.85
CA HIS A 82 3.27 10.24 -9.13
C HIS A 82 3.85 10.82 -7.83
N PRO A 83 5.13 10.56 -7.50
CA PRO A 83 5.76 11.05 -6.27
C PRO A 83 5.54 12.54 -6.03
N SER A 84 5.50 13.34 -7.11
CA SER A 84 5.21 14.77 -7.12
C SER A 84 3.78 15.20 -6.71
N THR A 85 2.88 14.27 -6.41
CA THR A 85 1.52 14.57 -5.91
C THR A 85 1.38 14.42 -4.39
N LEU A 86 2.38 13.88 -3.72
CA LEU A 86 2.47 13.84 -2.26
C LEU A 86 3.22 15.08 -1.78
N SER A 87 2.48 16.15 -1.51
CA SER A 87 3.02 17.27 -0.76
C SER A 87 3.29 16.81 0.69
N ASP A 88 4.50 17.10 1.19
CA ASP A 88 4.98 16.85 2.56
C ASP A 88 3.97 17.23 3.67
#